data_AF-A0A8T7BDI2-F1
#
_entry.id   AF-A0A8T7BDI2-F1
#
_cell.length_a   1.000
_cell.length_b   1.000
_cell.length_c   1.000
_cell.angle_alpha   90.00
_cell.angle_beta   90.00
_cell.angle_gamma   90.00
#
_symmetry.space_group_name_H-M   'P 1'
#
loop_
_entity.id
_entity.type
_entity.pdbx_description
1 polymer ?
#
loop_
_entity_poly.entity_id
_entity_poly.type
_entity_poly.pdbx_seq_one_letter_code
_entity_poly.pdbx_strand_id
1 'polypeptide(L)'
;MTDSNVKIHWFYRLTLLLLGVAVAYVVLQPSYNFAHWIPHSHLRAIGIPYEMLLAFESNADKLLHPLMGFVLTWLLLQARIPFLSLPPSRAWLVVLVLMIGAELWQFFIGRGFESLDITLGALAALLASVLFARQSQA
;
A
#
# COMPACT_ATOMS: atom_id res chain seq x y z
N MET A 1 15.93 -25.35 -1.19
CA MET A 1 15.46 -24.36 -0.19
C MET A 1 15.30 -25.07 1.14
N THR A 2 15.48 -24.39 2.26
CA THR A 2 15.08 -24.90 3.59
C THR A 2 13.59 -24.68 3.83
N ASP A 3 12.97 -25.49 4.69
CA ASP A 3 11.56 -25.32 5.09
C ASP A 3 11.27 -23.96 5.73
N SER A 4 12.26 -23.37 6.41
CA SER A 4 12.17 -22.01 6.95
C SER A 4 11.88 -20.98 5.85
N ASN A 5 12.60 -21.04 4.73
CA ASN A 5 12.40 -20.11 3.61
C ASN A 5 11.04 -20.34 2.93
N VAL A 6 10.59 -21.59 2.82
CA VAL A 6 9.26 -21.92 2.29
C VAL A 6 8.15 -21.32 3.16
N LYS A 7 8.26 -21.46 4.50
CA LYS A 7 7.32 -20.85 5.47
C LYS A 7 7.32 -19.32 5.39
N ILE A 8 8.48 -18.69 5.25
CA ILE A 8 8.62 -17.22 5.12
C ILE A 8 7.96 -16.71 3.84
N HIS A 9 8.17 -17.36 2.69
CA HIS A 9 7.50 -16.96 1.45
C HIS A 9 5.98 -17.16 1.53
N TRP A 10 5.49 -18.21 2.20
CA TRP A 10 4.06 -18.39 2.46
C TRP A 10 3.47 -17.32 3.37
N PHE A 11 4.18 -16.90 4.41
CA PHE A 11 3.77 -15.77 5.25
C PHE A 11 3.57 -14.50 4.41
N TYR A 12 4.54 -14.11 3.58
CA TYR A 12 4.39 -12.92 2.73
C TYR A 12 3.25 -13.04 1.71
N ARG A 13 2.98 -14.23 1.15
CA ARG A 13 1.82 -14.47 0.26
C ARG A 13 0.49 -14.33 1.01
N LEU A 14 0.39 -14.84 2.23
CA LEU A 14 -0.80 -14.71 3.06
C LEU A 14 -1.03 -13.24 3.47
N THR A 15 0.04 -12.54 3.85
CA THR A 15 -0.01 -11.10 4.15
C THR A 15 -0.44 -10.27 2.94
N LEU A 16 0.05 -10.57 1.73
CA LEU A 16 -0.46 -9.95 0.49
C LEU A 16 -1.95 -10.21 0.26
N LEU A 17 -2.40 -11.45 0.47
CA LEU A 17 -3.81 -11.81 0.27
C LEU A 17 -4.71 -11.08 1.27
N LEU A 18 -4.35 -11.08 2.55
CA LEU A 18 -5.09 -10.38 3.60
C LEU A 18 -5.08 -8.86 3.38
N LEU A 19 -3.94 -8.29 2.99
CA LEU A 19 -3.81 -6.87 2.66
C LEU A 19 -4.65 -6.49 1.43
N GLY A 20 -4.66 -7.33 0.39
CA GLY A 20 -5.47 -7.13 -0.80
C GLY A 20 -6.97 -7.20 -0.52
N VAL A 21 -7.42 -8.16 0.29
CA VAL A 21 -8.81 -8.26 0.75
C VAL A 21 -9.19 -7.06 1.62
N ALA A 22 -8.32 -6.63 2.52
CA ALA A 22 -8.53 -5.43 3.33
C ALA A 22 -8.65 -4.18 2.45
N VAL A 23 -7.71 -3.93 1.52
CA VAL A 23 -7.73 -2.77 0.62
C VAL A 23 -8.94 -2.80 -0.33
N ALA A 24 -9.37 -3.97 -0.80
CA ALA A 24 -10.61 -4.07 -1.57
C ALA A 24 -11.84 -3.68 -0.74
N TYR A 25 -11.94 -4.16 0.50
CA TYR A 25 -13.01 -3.79 1.43
C TYR A 25 -12.98 -2.29 1.81
N VAL A 26 -11.79 -1.72 2.03
CA VAL A 26 -11.54 -0.28 2.23
C VAL A 26 -12.12 0.53 1.07
N VAL A 27 -11.69 0.21 -0.15
CA VAL A 27 -12.01 0.95 -1.38
C VAL A 27 -13.49 0.87 -1.73
N LEU A 28 -14.18 -0.22 -1.36
CA LEU A 28 -15.61 -0.40 -1.57
C LEU A 28 -16.51 0.42 -0.63
N GLN A 29 -15.98 1.08 0.40
CA GLN A 29 -16.79 1.90 1.31
C GLN A 29 -16.91 3.37 0.80
N PRO A 30 -18.10 3.86 0.43
CA PRO A 30 -18.25 5.21 -0.12
C PRO A 30 -17.77 6.31 0.84
N SER A 31 -18.03 6.14 2.14
CA SER A 31 -17.82 7.15 3.20
C SER A 31 -16.49 7.06 3.94
N TYR A 32 -15.61 6.13 3.59
CA TYR A 32 -14.45 5.87 4.44
C TYR A 32 -13.33 6.90 4.28
N ASN A 33 -12.80 7.35 5.41
CA ASN A 33 -11.65 8.23 5.55
C ASN A 33 -10.84 7.68 6.74
N PHE A 34 -9.58 7.34 6.51
CA PHE A 34 -8.68 6.71 7.48
C PHE A 34 -8.52 7.49 8.79
N ALA A 35 -8.71 8.81 8.78
CA ALA A 35 -8.65 9.68 9.96
C ALA A 35 -9.55 9.18 11.09
N HIS A 36 -10.80 8.81 10.75
CA HIS A 36 -11.83 8.45 11.71
C HIS A 36 -11.63 7.08 12.38
N TRP A 37 -10.67 6.28 11.92
CA TRP A 37 -10.36 4.98 12.54
C TRP A 37 -9.32 5.06 13.66
N ILE A 38 -8.54 6.13 13.76
CA ILE A 38 -7.64 6.33 14.91
C ILE A 38 -8.37 7.21 15.93
N PRO A 39 -8.75 6.69 17.11
CA PRO A 39 -9.56 7.48 18.04
C PRO A 39 -8.78 8.72 18.52
N HIS A 40 -9.37 9.90 18.38
CA HIS A 40 -8.76 11.17 18.80
C HIS A 40 -8.41 11.20 20.31
N SER A 41 -9.01 10.32 21.11
CA SER A 41 -8.63 10.09 22.51
C SER A 41 -7.21 9.54 22.65
N HIS A 42 -6.81 8.60 21.78
CA HIS A 42 -5.50 7.97 21.81
C HIS A 42 -4.42 8.91 21.28
N LEU A 43 -4.70 9.63 20.18
CA LEU A 43 -3.78 10.64 19.62
C LEU A 43 -3.50 11.78 20.63
N ARG A 44 -4.53 12.25 21.34
CA ARG A 44 -4.35 13.25 22.42
C ARG A 44 -3.65 12.66 23.65
N ALA A 45 -3.86 11.39 23.99
CA ALA A 45 -3.17 10.73 25.09
C ALA A 45 -1.64 10.57 24.85
N ILE A 46 -1.21 10.47 23.59
CA ILE A 46 0.22 10.50 23.21
C ILE A 46 0.75 11.92 22.91
N GLY A 47 -0.03 12.97 23.25
CA GLY A 47 0.41 14.36 23.18
C GLY A 47 0.36 15.03 21.79
N ILE A 48 -0.29 14.42 20.79
CA ILE A 48 -0.42 15.05 19.47
C ILE A 48 -1.40 16.25 19.56
N PRO A 49 -0.97 17.47 19.18
CA PRO A 49 -1.83 18.66 19.24
C PRO A 49 -2.91 18.62 18.17
N TYR A 50 -4.04 19.30 18.44
CA TYR A 50 -5.23 19.27 17.59
C TYR A 50 -4.98 19.76 16.15
N GLU A 51 -4.08 20.74 15.96
CA GLU A 51 -3.68 21.23 14.64
C GLU A 51 -2.94 20.15 13.82
N MET A 52 -2.04 19.40 14.46
CA MET A 52 -1.36 18.27 13.82
C MET A 52 -2.34 17.12 13.54
N LEU A 53 -3.31 16.90 14.43
CA LEU A 53 -4.38 15.93 14.21
C LEU A 53 -5.20 16.31 12.97
N LEU A 54 -5.70 17.55 12.86
CA LEU A 54 -6.41 18.04 11.66
C LEU A 54 -5.55 17.97 10.38
N ALA A 55 -4.24 18.24 10.50
CA ALA A 55 -3.31 18.10 9.38
C ALA A 55 -3.16 16.64 8.93
N PHE A 56 -3.17 15.67 9.86
CA PHE A 56 -3.29 14.25 9.53
C PHE A 56 -4.65 13.94 8.91
N GLU A 57 -5.77 14.41 9.45
CA GLU A 57 -7.10 14.10 8.89
C GLU A 57 -7.26 14.59 7.44
N SER A 58 -6.66 15.75 7.13
CA SER A 58 -6.70 16.39 5.81
C SER A 58 -5.74 15.78 4.78
N ASN A 59 -4.81 14.92 5.21
CA ASN A 59 -3.75 14.36 4.35
C ASN A 59 -3.51 12.84 4.53
N ALA A 60 -4.34 12.15 5.32
CA ALA A 60 -4.16 10.73 5.63
C ALA A 60 -4.08 9.86 4.36
N ASP A 61 -5.02 10.00 3.41
CA ASP A 61 -4.97 9.29 2.13
C ASP A 61 -3.65 9.56 1.38
N LYS A 62 -3.26 10.83 1.25
CA LYS A 62 -2.02 11.27 0.57
C LYS A 62 -0.74 10.73 1.21
N LEU A 63 -0.77 10.43 2.50
CA LEU A 63 0.34 9.78 3.21
C LEU A 63 0.28 8.25 3.11
N LEU A 64 -0.92 7.68 2.96
CA LEU A 64 -1.14 6.24 2.84
C LEU A 64 -0.86 5.72 1.44
N HIS A 65 -1.14 6.45 0.37
CA HIS A 65 -0.81 6.04 -1.00
C HIS A 65 0.68 5.73 -1.23
N PRO A 66 1.65 6.58 -0.84
CA PRO A 66 3.07 6.24 -0.95
C PRO A 66 3.46 5.10 0.00
N LEU A 67 2.93 5.04 1.23
CA LEU A 67 3.19 3.93 2.16
C LEU A 67 2.73 2.58 1.58
N MET A 68 1.52 2.55 1.04
CA MET A 68 0.93 1.36 0.41
C MET A 68 1.66 0.96 -0.86
N GLY A 69 2.06 1.92 -1.70
CA GLY A 69 2.89 1.65 -2.88
C GLY A 69 4.21 0.97 -2.53
N PHE A 70 4.90 1.49 -1.51
CA PHE A 70 6.14 0.90 -1.00
C PHE A 70 5.92 -0.51 -0.43
N VAL A 71 4.94 -0.67 0.46
CA VAL A 71 4.67 -1.93 1.18
C VAL A 71 4.19 -3.02 0.23
N LEU A 72 3.29 -2.73 -0.71
CA LEU A 72 2.82 -3.69 -1.72
C LEU A 72 3.97 -4.18 -2.60
N THR A 73 4.82 -3.26 -3.10
CA THR A 73 5.99 -3.63 -3.92
C THR A 73 6.98 -4.50 -3.13
N TRP A 74 7.30 -4.12 -1.88
CA TRP A 74 8.17 -4.91 -1.03
C TRP A 74 7.63 -6.32 -0.78
N LEU A 75 6.36 -6.44 -0.37
CA LEU A 75 5.72 -7.73 -0.12
C LEU A 75 5.64 -8.60 -1.39
N LEU A 76 5.35 -8.02 -2.56
CA LEU A 76 5.35 -8.74 -3.85
C LEU A 76 6.72 -9.38 -4.17
N LEU A 77 7.81 -8.65 -3.90
CA LEU A 77 9.17 -9.16 -4.09
C LEU A 77 9.54 -10.25 -3.08
N GLN A 78 9.15 -10.10 -1.81
CA GLN A 78 9.44 -11.08 -0.75
C GLN A 78 8.58 -12.36 -0.84
N ALA A 79 7.36 -12.26 -1.39
CA ALA A 79 6.43 -13.38 -1.55
C ALA A 79 6.91 -14.45 -2.56
N ARG A 80 7.82 -14.10 -3.48
CA ARG A 80 8.38 -15.00 -4.53
C ARG A 80 7.31 -15.95 -5.10
N ILE A 81 6.27 -15.37 -5.69
CA ILE A 81 5.10 -16.12 -6.17
C ILE A 81 5.55 -17.01 -7.34
N PRO A 82 5.28 -18.34 -7.35
CA PRO A 82 5.97 -19.26 -8.27
C PRO A 82 5.73 -18.97 -9.76
N PHE A 83 4.51 -18.57 -10.11
CA PHE A 83 4.09 -18.19 -11.47
C PHE A 83 4.27 -16.70 -11.76
N LEU A 84 4.67 -15.92 -10.74
CA LEU A 84 4.84 -14.47 -10.77
C LEU A 84 6.26 -14.13 -10.28
N SER A 85 7.26 -14.67 -10.96
CA SER A 85 8.67 -14.29 -10.77
C SER A 85 8.90 -12.89 -11.34
N LEU A 86 8.42 -11.88 -10.61
CA LEU A 86 8.48 -10.47 -10.97
C LEU A 86 9.91 -9.95 -10.76
N PRO A 87 10.66 -9.59 -11.83
CA PRO A 87 11.77 -8.66 -11.65
C PRO A 87 11.22 -7.32 -11.13
N PRO A 88 12.01 -6.50 -10.42
CA PRO A 88 11.53 -5.30 -9.75
C PRO A 88 10.78 -4.30 -10.63
N SER A 89 11.11 -4.20 -11.92
CA SER A 89 10.39 -3.40 -12.90
C SER A 89 8.95 -3.88 -13.16
N ARG A 90 8.70 -5.19 -13.11
CA ARG A 90 7.33 -5.75 -13.18
C ARG A 90 6.59 -5.64 -11.86
N ALA A 91 7.28 -5.69 -10.71
CA ALA A 91 6.65 -5.47 -9.42
C ALA A 91 6.13 -4.03 -9.28
N TRP A 92 6.91 -3.04 -9.75
CA TRP A 92 6.46 -1.65 -9.88
C TRP A 92 5.24 -1.53 -10.80
N LEU A 93 5.31 -2.13 -12.00
CA LEU A 93 4.22 -2.05 -12.98
C LEU A 93 2.91 -2.68 -12.45
N VAL A 94 2.98 -3.80 -11.72
CA VAL A 94 1.81 -4.41 -11.08
C VAL A 94 1.18 -3.46 -10.06
N VAL A 95 1.97 -2.79 -9.21
CA VAL A 95 1.45 -1.83 -8.23
C VAL A 95 0.86 -0.58 -8.90
N LEU A 96 1.50 -0.07 -9.95
CA LEU A 96 0.96 1.04 -10.76
C LEU A 96 -0.41 0.69 -11.37
N VAL A 97 -0.55 -0.51 -11.96
CA VAL A 97 -1.83 -0.98 -12.53
C VAL A 97 -2.90 -1.16 -11.45
N LEU A 98 -2.53 -1.68 -10.26
CA LEU A 98 -3.45 -1.79 -9.13
C LEU A 98 -3.92 -0.43 -8.61
N MET A 99 -3.05 0.59 -8.59
CA MET A 99 -3.39 1.95 -8.15
C MET A 99 -4.32 2.66 -9.15
N ILE A 100 -4.01 2.58 -10.45
CA ILE A 100 -4.90 3.11 -11.50
C ILE A 100 -6.26 2.38 -11.45
N GLY A 101 -6.26 1.07 -11.23
CA GLY A 101 -7.49 0.28 -11.09
C GLY A 101 -8.32 0.65 -9.86
N ALA A 102 -7.69 0.95 -8.72
CA ALA A 102 -8.37 1.38 -7.50
C ALA A 102 -9.04 2.74 -7.69
N GLU A 103 -8.32 3.72 -8.24
CA GLU A 103 -8.84 5.08 -8.51
C GLU A 103 -9.97 5.09 -9.54
N LEU A 104 -9.84 4.31 -10.62
CA LEU A 104 -10.94 4.11 -11.57
C LEU A 104 -12.18 3.47 -10.89
N TRP A 105 -11.98 2.52 -9.98
CA TRP A 105 -13.08 1.91 -9.24
C TRP A 105 -13.72 2.88 -8.24
N GLN A 106 -12.92 3.70 -7.55
CA GLN A 106 -13.39 4.77 -6.66
C GLN A 106 -14.23 5.79 -7.43
N PHE A 107 -13.79 6.18 -8.63
CA PHE A 107 -14.55 7.03 -9.53
C PHE A 107 -15.90 6.39 -9.94
N PHE A 108 -15.93 5.09 -10.28
CA PHE A 108 -17.18 4.40 -10.61
C PHE A 108 -18.17 4.29 -9.43
N ILE A 109 -17.72 4.29 -8.17
CA ILE A 109 -18.60 4.36 -6.98
C ILE A 109 -18.90 5.80 -6.52
N GLY A 110 -18.57 6.81 -7.34
CA GLY A 110 -18.95 8.21 -7.11
C GLY A 110 -17.97 9.05 -6.29
N ARG A 111 -16.71 8.62 -6.15
CA ARG A 111 -15.64 9.45 -5.57
C ARG A 111 -14.95 10.30 -6.65
N GLY A 112 -14.12 11.25 -6.21
CA GLY A 112 -13.13 11.89 -7.08
C GLY A 112 -12.08 10.90 -7.58
N PHE A 113 -11.38 11.28 -8.65
CA PHE A 113 -10.21 10.57 -9.18
C PHE A 113 -8.97 11.45 -8.91
N GLU A 114 -8.08 11.01 -8.03
CA GLU A 114 -6.96 11.83 -7.55
C GLU A 114 -5.62 11.38 -8.15
N SER A 115 -5.28 12.01 -9.28
CA SER A 115 -4.01 11.78 -9.98
C SER A 115 -2.74 11.97 -9.13
N LEU A 116 -2.83 12.77 -8.05
CA LEU A 116 -1.75 12.93 -7.08
C LEU A 116 -1.47 11.64 -6.32
N ASP A 117 -2.51 10.92 -5.92
CA ASP A 117 -2.42 9.71 -5.10
C ASP A 117 -1.85 8.54 -5.90
N ILE A 118 -2.24 8.39 -7.18
CA ILE A 118 -1.56 7.52 -8.15
C ILE A 118 -0.07 7.87 -8.25
N THR A 119 0.27 9.16 -8.34
CA THR A 119 1.65 9.62 -8.54
C THR A 119 2.53 9.33 -7.32
N LEU A 120 2.06 9.66 -6.12
CA LEU A 120 2.77 9.39 -4.86
C LEU A 120 2.96 7.88 -4.64
N GLY A 121 1.91 7.11 -4.87
CA GLY A 121 1.96 5.64 -4.79
C GLY A 121 2.94 5.02 -5.78
N ALA A 122 2.89 5.44 -7.05
CA ALA A 122 3.77 4.92 -8.11
C ALA A 122 5.25 5.28 -7.90
N LEU A 123 5.55 6.47 -7.36
CA LEU A 123 6.91 6.88 -7.01
C LEU A 123 7.47 6.07 -5.83
N ALA A 124 6.66 5.82 -4.80
CA ALA A 124 7.07 5.01 -3.65
C ALA A 124 7.23 3.51 -4.02
N ALA A 125 6.38 2.99 -4.90
CA ALA A 125 6.53 1.68 -5.51
C ALA A 125 7.83 1.58 -6.34
N LEU A 126 8.19 2.64 -7.09
CA LEU A 126 9.44 2.69 -7.84
C LEU A 126 10.66 2.68 -6.90
N LEU A 127 10.62 3.47 -5.82
CA LEU A 127 11.65 3.51 -4.79
C LEU A 127 11.86 2.12 -4.14
N ALA A 128 10.78 1.47 -3.72
CA ALA A 128 10.83 0.10 -3.20
C ALA A 128 11.46 -0.87 -4.22
N SER A 129 11.02 -0.83 -5.48
CA SER A 129 11.60 -1.65 -6.54
C SER A 129 13.10 -1.42 -6.72
N VAL A 130 13.59 -0.18 -6.72
CA VAL A 130 15.02 0.12 -6.87
C VAL A 130 15.84 -0.32 -5.65
N LEU A 131 15.32 -0.13 -4.43
CA LEU A 131 16.00 -0.53 -3.20
C LEU A 131 16.12 -2.06 -3.09
N PHE A 132 15.02 -2.78 -3.30
CA PHE A 132 15.00 -4.24 -3.19
C PHE A 132 15.56 -4.96 -4.43
N ALA A 133 15.69 -4.29 -5.58
CA ALA A 133 16.49 -4.79 -6.71
C ALA A 133 17.94 -5.06 -6.30
N ARG A 134 18.57 -4.10 -5.61
CA ARG A 134 19.99 -4.21 -5.20
C ARG A 134 20.25 -5.37 -4.25
N GLN A 135 19.27 -5.73 -3.41
CA GLN A 135 19.35 -6.90 -2.51
C GLN A 135 19.22 -8.26 -3.23
N SER A 136 18.97 -8.28 -4.54
CA SER A 136 18.91 -9.51 -5.35
C SER A 136 20.16 -9.75 -6.21
N GLN A 137 21.19 -8.91 -6.04
CA GLN A 137 22.45 -8.93 -6.81
C GLN A 137 23.70 -8.98 -5.92
N ALA A 138 23.52 -9.22 -4.62
CA ALA A 138 24.55 -9.34 -3.59
C ALA A 138 24.34 -10.65 -2.79
#